data_AF-A0A4Q3G6D5-F1
#
_entry.id   AF-A0A4Q3G6D5-F1
#
_cell.length_a   1.000
_cell.length_b   1.000
_cell.length_c   1.000
_cell.angle_alpha   90.00
_cell.angle_beta   90.00
_cell.angle_gamma   90.00
#
_symmetry.space_group_name_H-M   'P 1'
#
loop_
_entity.id
_entity.type
_entity.pdbx_description
1 polymer ?
#
loop_
_entity_poly.entity_id
_entity_poly.type
_entity_poly.pdbx_seq_one_letter_code
_entity_poly.pdbx_strand_id
1 'polypeptide(L)'
;MEPEFEQFWALSQDLLVVADYEGKLVRVSPSWCALTGKAAHDLLNSDYTELTHPEDVERSMKAVAAMRADHLPTRFENRLRGHDGSWHVIAWSLSPMADGKRFTAIGRDRTYERDAETELRDTQDFARLALSAVGGVGVWTYDVLSD
;
A
#
# COMPACT_ATOMS: atom_id res chain seq x y z
N MET A 1 -4.61 1.00 28.35
CA MET A 1 -4.86 0.61 26.95
C MET A 1 -5.58 -0.73 27.03
N GLU A 2 -6.69 -0.91 26.32
CA GLU A 2 -7.44 -2.17 26.37
C GLU A 2 -6.58 -3.33 25.83
N PRO A 3 -6.49 -4.46 26.55
CA PRO A 3 -5.64 -5.59 26.14
C PRO A 3 -6.02 -6.16 24.77
N GLU A 4 -7.29 -6.07 24.38
CA GLU A 4 -7.80 -6.48 23.08
C GLU A 4 -7.20 -5.63 21.95
N PHE A 5 -7.01 -4.33 22.15
CA PHE A 5 -6.40 -3.45 21.13
C PHE A 5 -4.96 -3.85 20.85
N GLU A 6 -4.18 -4.15 21.88
CA GLU A 6 -2.81 -4.64 21.73
C GLU A 6 -2.76 -5.97 21.00
N GLN A 7 -3.70 -6.87 21.29
CA GLN A 7 -3.82 -8.14 20.59
C GLN A 7 -4.17 -7.96 19.10
N PHE A 8 -5.14 -7.11 18.77
CA PHE A 8 -5.46 -6.79 17.37
C PHE A 8 -4.27 -6.13 16.65
N TRP A 9 -3.56 -5.22 17.33
CA TRP A 9 -2.38 -4.57 16.78
C TRP A 9 -1.27 -5.57 16.46
N ALA A 10 -1.05 -6.55 17.35
CA ALA A 10 -0.03 -7.57 17.19
C ALA A 10 -0.37 -8.61 16.10
N LEU A 11 -1.66 -8.90 15.89
CA LEU A 11 -2.14 -9.90 14.92
C LEU A 11 -2.38 -9.33 13.52
N SER A 12 -2.41 -8.00 13.36
CA SER A 12 -2.69 -7.36 12.08
C SER A 12 -1.64 -7.69 11.03
N GLN A 13 -2.11 -8.13 9.86
CA GLN A 13 -1.29 -8.25 8.65
C GLN A 13 -1.16 -6.91 7.91
N ASP A 14 -2.17 -6.05 8.01
CA ASP A 14 -2.06 -4.68 7.52
C ASP A 14 -1.01 -3.92 8.34
N LEU A 15 -0.33 -2.97 7.70
CA LEU A 15 0.66 -2.07 8.29
C LEU A 15 -0.07 -1.02 9.12
N LEU A 16 -0.16 -1.23 10.43
CA LEU A 16 -0.74 -0.26 11.36
C LEU A 16 0.36 0.67 11.85
N VAL A 17 0.08 1.97 11.87
CA VAL A 17 1.05 2.97 12.31
C VAL A 17 0.38 4.14 13.00
N VAL A 18 1.04 4.67 14.03
CA VAL A 18 0.84 6.02 14.53
C VAL A 18 2.08 6.81 14.15
N ALA A 19 1.90 7.95 13.50
CA ALA A 19 2.98 8.84 13.11
C ALA A 19 2.63 10.29 13.45
N ASP A 20 3.64 11.14 13.56
CA ASP A 20 3.45 12.58 13.68
C ASP A 20 3.64 13.29 12.34
N TYR A 21 3.23 14.56 12.31
CA TYR A 21 3.39 15.42 11.14
C TYR A 21 4.83 15.92 10.93
N GLU A 22 5.79 15.52 11.78
CA GLU A 22 7.20 15.87 11.66
C GLU A 22 8.02 14.80 10.92
N GLY A 23 7.38 13.70 10.50
CA GLY A 23 8.05 12.64 9.75
C GLY A 23 8.27 11.36 10.55
N LYS A 24 7.96 11.35 11.86
CA LYS A 24 8.38 10.26 12.75
C LYS A 24 7.31 9.21 12.98
N LEU A 25 7.77 7.95 13.00
CA LEU A 25 6.98 6.81 13.40
C LEU A 25 6.93 6.76 14.94
N VAL A 26 5.73 6.88 15.50
CA VAL A 26 5.48 6.85 16.95
C VAL A 26 5.18 5.44 17.43
N ARG A 27 4.50 4.65 16.59
CA ARG A 27 4.17 3.24 16.87
C ARG A 27 3.95 2.50 15.57
N VAL A 28 4.40 1.25 15.48
CA VAL A 28 4.21 0.37 14.33
C VAL A 28 3.71 -1.01 14.77
N SER A 29 2.93 -1.70 13.93
CA SER A 29 2.60 -3.13 14.12
C SER A 29 3.74 -4.06 13.72
N PRO A 30 3.76 -5.32 14.21
CA PRO A 30 4.77 -6.30 13.82
C PRO A 30 4.86 -6.55 12.30
N SER A 31 3.77 -6.32 11.56
CA SER A 31 3.76 -6.41 10.08
C SER A 31 4.75 -5.46 9.40
N TRP A 32 5.10 -4.32 10.02
CA TRP A 32 6.16 -3.44 9.51
C TRP A 32 7.54 -4.10 9.55
N CYS A 33 7.85 -4.79 10.64
CA CYS A 33 9.11 -5.53 10.78
C CYS A 33 9.17 -6.67 9.75
N ALA A 34 8.05 -7.35 9.51
CA ALA A 34 7.96 -8.40 8.50
C ALA A 34 8.20 -7.88 7.08
N LEU A 35 7.61 -6.73 6.72
CA LEU A 35 7.80 -6.11 5.40
C LEU A 35 9.22 -5.57 5.20
N THR A 36 9.69 -4.74 6.14
CA THR A 36 10.93 -3.97 5.97
C THR A 36 12.18 -4.71 6.44
N GLY A 37 12.03 -5.77 7.25
CA GLY A 37 13.13 -6.50 7.88
C GLY A 37 13.85 -5.71 8.99
N LYS A 38 13.41 -4.48 9.27
CA LYS A 38 13.97 -3.64 10.33
C LYS A 38 13.38 -4.01 11.69
N ALA A 39 14.16 -3.83 12.74
CA ALA A 39 13.64 -3.95 14.10
C ALA A 39 12.72 -2.77 14.41
N ALA A 40 11.74 -2.98 15.30
CA ALA A 40 10.79 -1.93 15.67
C ALA A 40 11.48 -0.66 16.19
N HIS A 41 12.56 -0.79 16.97
CA HIS A 41 13.30 0.36 17.47
C HIS A 41 13.96 1.19 16.35
N ASP A 42 14.46 0.55 15.29
CA ASP A 42 15.02 1.25 14.13
C ASP A 42 13.94 1.99 13.36
N LEU A 43 12.77 1.35 13.19
CA LEU A 43 11.61 1.97 12.54
C LEU A 43 11.17 3.23 13.30
N LEU A 44 11.06 3.18 14.63
CA LEU A 44 10.66 4.33 15.44
C LEU A 44 11.67 5.49 15.40
N ASN A 45 12.93 5.22 15.03
CA ASN A 45 13.95 6.26 14.83
C ASN A 45 14.03 6.76 13.38
N SER A 46 13.44 6.03 12.43
CA SER A 46 13.43 6.35 11.00
C SER A 46 12.39 7.42 10.68
N ASP A 47 12.65 8.20 9.63
CA ASP A 47 11.62 9.03 9.00
C ASP A 47 10.83 8.18 8.00
N TYR A 48 9.50 8.31 7.93
CA TYR A 48 8.70 7.53 6.98
C TYR A 48 9.02 7.85 5.52
N THR A 49 9.63 9.00 5.23
CA THR A 49 10.13 9.35 3.89
C THR A 49 11.34 8.52 3.48
N GLU A 50 12.17 8.05 4.43
CA GLU A 50 13.31 7.16 4.16
C GLU A 50 12.86 5.76 3.74
N LEU A 51 11.66 5.35 4.16
CA LEU A 51 11.05 4.07 3.82
C LEU A 51 10.26 4.13 2.51
N THR A 52 9.90 5.33 2.08
CA THR A 52 9.09 5.60 0.90
C THR A 52 9.97 5.69 -0.35
N HIS A 53 9.49 5.18 -1.47
CA HIS A 53 10.17 5.33 -2.76
C HIS A 53 10.41 6.82 -3.08
N PRO A 54 11.61 7.23 -3.54
CA PRO A 54 11.97 8.64 -3.72
C PRO A 54 10.98 9.45 -4.57
N GLU A 55 10.45 8.85 -5.64
CA GLU A 55 9.44 9.49 -6.52
C GLU A 55 8.07 9.69 -5.84
N ASP A 56 7.77 8.91 -4.81
CA ASP A 56 6.48 8.94 -4.13
C ASP A 56 6.51 9.84 -2.88
N VAL A 57 7.69 10.30 -2.44
CA VAL A 57 7.86 11.13 -1.23
C VAL A 57 7.04 12.41 -1.33
N GLU A 58 7.17 13.16 -2.42
CA GLU A 58 6.46 14.43 -2.59
C GLU A 58 4.93 14.23 -2.56
N ARG A 59 4.43 13.22 -3.26
CA ARG A 59 3.01 12.87 -3.29
C ARG A 59 2.51 12.45 -1.90
N SER A 60 3.28 11.66 -1.18
CA SER A 60 2.94 11.19 0.17
C SER A 60 2.85 12.36 1.14
N MET A 61 3.83 13.28 1.09
CA MET A 61 3.82 14.49 1.93
C MET A 61 2.66 15.43 1.61
N LYS A 62 2.29 15.57 0.33
CA LYS A 62 1.09 16.34 -0.06
C LYS A 62 -0.19 15.74 0.52
N ALA A 63 -0.33 14.41 0.49
CA ALA A 63 -1.49 13.73 1.08
C ALA A 63 -1.58 13.92 2.60
N VAL A 64 -0.44 13.80 3.30
CA VAL A 64 -0.37 14.04 4.76
C VAL A 64 -0.66 15.50 5.09
N ALA A 65 -0.13 16.46 4.31
CA ALA A 65 -0.38 17.88 4.50
C ALA A 65 -1.85 18.25 4.25
N ALA A 66 -2.48 17.70 3.22
CA ALA A 66 -3.91 17.90 2.95
C ALA A 66 -4.78 17.36 4.10
N MET A 67 -4.52 16.13 4.56
CA MET A 67 -5.20 15.58 5.74
C MET A 67 -5.04 16.49 6.97
N ARG A 68 -3.82 17.00 7.20
CA ARG A 68 -3.55 17.91 8.32
C ARG A 68 -4.35 19.21 8.21
N ALA A 69 -4.44 19.78 7.01
CA ALA A 69 -5.13 21.04 6.77
C ALA A 69 -6.65 20.90 6.85
N ASP A 70 -7.20 19.85 6.24
CA ASP A 70 -8.65 19.66 6.12
C ASP A 70 -9.24 18.94 7.34
N HIS A 71 -8.39 18.33 8.17
CA HIS A 71 -8.78 17.46 9.28
C HIS A 71 -9.71 16.31 8.86
N LEU A 72 -9.56 15.82 7.62
CA LEU A 72 -10.36 14.75 7.05
C LEU A 72 -9.52 13.51 6.72
N PRO A 73 -10.07 12.29 6.86
CA PRO A 73 -9.39 11.08 6.44
C PRO A 73 -8.97 11.13 4.97
N THR A 74 -7.77 10.63 4.68
CA THR A 74 -7.18 10.67 3.34
C THR A 74 -6.72 9.29 2.92
N ARG A 75 -6.84 8.98 1.62
CA ARG A 75 -6.35 7.74 1.02
C ARG A 75 -5.40 8.04 -0.11
N PHE A 76 -4.31 7.29 -0.18
CA PHE A 76 -3.35 7.36 -1.27
C PHE A 76 -2.58 6.05 -1.39
N GLU A 77 -1.79 5.92 -2.45
CA GLU A 77 -0.85 4.81 -2.61
C GLU A 77 0.56 5.35 -2.73
N ASN A 78 1.52 4.64 -2.15
CA ASN A 78 2.93 4.83 -2.39
C ASN A 78 3.65 3.48 -2.39
N ARG A 79 4.94 3.50 -2.73
CA ARG A 79 5.81 2.33 -2.64
C ARG A 79 6.64 2.40 -1.37
N LEU A 80 6.68 1.32 -0.60
CA LEU A 80 7.61 1.12 0.51
C LEU A 80 8.71 0.12 0.15
N ARG A 81 9.90 0.32 0.73
CA ARG A 81 11.02 -0.60 0.54
C ARG A 81 10.88 -1.85 1.40
N GLY A 82 10.87 -3.02 0.76
CA GLY A 82 10.93 -4.32 1.42
C GLY A 82 12.34 -4.65 1.93
N HIS A 83 12.43 -5.68 2.78
CA HIS A 83 13.70 -6.13 3.37
C HIS A 83 14.70 -6.66 2.33
N ASP A 84 14.21 -7.15 1.19
CA ASP A 84 14.98 -7.64 0.05
C ASP A 84 15.36 -6.53 -0.94
N GLY A 85 14.91 -5.29 -0.68
CA GLY A 85 15.12 -4.13 -1.53
C GLY A 85 14.09 -3.97 -2.65
N SER A 86 13.09 -4.86 -2.74
CA SER A 86 11.96 -4.70 -3.65
C SER A 86 11.04 -3.56 -3.19
N TRP A 87 10.17 -3.10 -4.11
CA TRP A 87 9.23 -2.02 -3.86
C TRP A 87 7.81 -2.58 -3.77
N HIS A 88 7.19 -2.42 -2.61
CA HIS A 88 5.83 -2.89 -2.34
C HIS A 88 4.84 -1.75 -2.47
N VAL A 89 3.78 -1.94 -3.24
CA VAL A 89 2.72 -0.94 -3.40
C VAL A 89 1.80 -1.02 -2.19
N ILE A 90 1.80 0.03 -1.37
CA ILE A 90 0.96 0.11 -0.19
C ILE A 90 -0.19 1.09 -0.43
N ALA A 91 -1.41 0.59 -0.26
CA ALA A 91 -2.62 1.40 -0.23
C ALA A 91 -2.91 1.86 1.21
N TRP A 92 -2.84 3.18 1.42
CA TRP A 92 -2.97 3.80 2.72
C TRP A 92 -4.37 4.38 2.96
N SER A 93 -4.84 4.25 4.20
CA SER A 93 -5.94 5.03 4.77
C SER A 93 -5.45 5.71 6.05
N LEU A 94 -5.43 7.05 6.06
CA LEU A 94 -4.97 7.85 7.18
C LEU A 94 -6.15 8.57 7.84
N SER A 95 -6.04 8.81 9.15
CA SER A 95 -6.98 9.64 9.91
C SER A 95 -6.23 10.51 10.92
N PRO A 96 -6.55 11.81 11.03
CA PRO A 96 -5.98 12.66 12.07
C PRO A 96 -6.41 12.19 13.47
N MET A 97 -5.54 12.36 14.45
CA MET A 97 -5.86 12.13 15.86
C MET A 97 -6.37 13.42 16.52
N ALA A 98 -7.16 13.28 17.58
CA ALA A 98 -7.75 14.40 18.32
C ALA A 98 -6.73 15.37 18.94
N ASP A 99 -5.46 14.95 19.09
CA ASP A 99 -4.41 15.81 19.63
C ASP A 99 -3.86 16.83 18.63
N GLY A 100 -4.23 16.73 17.35
CA GLY A 100 -3.80 17.62 16.27
C GLY A 100 -2.31 17.53 15.91
N LYS A 101 -1.57 16.58 16.51
CA LYS A 101 -0.11 16.41 16.32
C LYS A 101 0.22 15.11 15.61
N ARG A 102 -0.67 14.11 15.71
CA ARG A 102 -0.46 12.76 15.18
C ARG A 102 -1.62 12.33 14.30
N PHE A 103 -1.37 11.27 13.57
CA PHE A 103 -2.36 10.57 12.78
C PHE A 103 -2.16 9.07 12.90
N THR A 104 -3.23 8.32 12.66
CA THR A 104 -3.17 6.87 12.48
C THR A 104 -3.20 6.55 11.00
N ALA A 105 -2.55 5.46 10.60
CA ALA A 105 -2.67 4.94 9.24
C ALA A 105 -2.76 3.42 9.25
N ILE A 106 -3.47 2.90 8.26
CA ILE A 106 -3.53 1.49 7.90
C ILE A 106 -3.07 1.37 6.46
N GLY A 107 -2.02 0.59 6.24
CA GLY A 107 -1.45 0.30 4.92
C GLY A 107 -1.69 -1.15 4.53
N ARG A 108 -2.31 -1.38 3.38
CA ARG A 108 -2.46 -2.72 2.82
C ARG A 108 -1.50 -2.90 1.65
N ASP A 109 -0.69 -3.95 1.70
CA ASP A 109 0.17 -4.33 0.58
C ASP A 109 -0.69 -4.90 -0.57
N ARG A 110 -0.60 -4.28 -1.74
CA ARG A 110 -1.32 -4.64 -2.96
C ARG A 110 -0.41 -5.18 -4.06
N THR A 111 0.84 -5.51 -3.72
CA THR A 111 1.83 -5.97 -4.70
C THR A 111 1.38 -7.25 -5.40
N TYR A 112 0.94 -8.26 -4.65
CA TYR A 112 0.44 -9.52 -5.21
C TYR A 112 -0.77 -9.34 -6.13
N GLU A 113 -1.72 -8.48 -5.76
CA GLU A 113 -2.90 -8.18 -6.57
C GLU A 113 -2.51 -7.55 -7.91
N ARG A 114 -1.55 -6.61 -7.88
CA ARG A 114 -1.04 -5.94 -9.07
C ARG A 114 -0.23 -6.87 -9.95
N ASP A 115 0.60 -7.72 -9.37
CA ASP A 115 1.43 -8.67 -10.13
C ASP A 115 0.53 -9.67 -10.85
N ALA A 116 -0.50 -10.19 -10.17
CA ALA A 116 -1.49 -11.08 -10.77
C ALA A 116 -2.32 -10.40 -11.88
N GLU A 117 -2.74 -9.14 -11.67
CA GLU A 117 -3.45 -8.36 -12.69
C GLU A 117 -2.56 -8.10 -13.92
N THR A 118 -1.28 -7.79 -13.69
CA THR A 118 -0.30 -7.55 -14.76
C THR A 118 -0.02 -8.82 -15.55
N GLU A 119 0.21 -9.95 -14.89
CA GLU A 119 0.44 -11.24 -15.55
C GLU A 119 -0.77 -11.69 -16.39
N LEU A 120 -1.98 -11.52 -15.86
CA LEU A 120 -3.21 -11.84 -16.59
C LEU A 120 -3.34 -10.96 -17.83
N ARG A 121 -3.08 -9.66 -17.69
CA ARG A 121 -3.15 -8.69 -18.79
C ARG A 121 -2.12 -9.01 -19.87
N ASP A 122 -0.87 -9.27 -19.49
CA ASP A 122 0.20 -9.60 -20.43
C ASP A 122 -0.10 -10.90 -21.19
N THR A 123 -0.67 -11.89 -20.51
CA THR A 123 -1.14 -13.14 -21.12
C THR A 123 -2.26 -12.90 -22.12
N GLN A 124 -3.24 -12.06 -21.77
CA GLN A 124 -4.37 -11.70 -22.65
C GLN A 124 -3.89 -10.91 -23.89
N ASP A 125 -3.02 -9.93 -23.70
CA ASP A 125 -2.47 -9.12 -24.77
C ASP A 125 -1.62 -9.96 -25.72
N PHE A 126 -0.78 -10.86 -25.20
CA PHE A 126 -0.03 -11.82 -26.01
C PHE A 126 -0.95 -12.75 -26.81
N ALA A 127 -1.96 -13.35 -26.18
CA ALA A 127 -2.91 -14.22 -26.85
C ALA A 127 -3.66 -13.49 -27.97
N ARG A 128 -4.09 -12.24 -27.72
CA ARG A 128 -4.75 -11.39 -28.71
C ARG A 128 -3.84 -11.09 -29.91
N LEU A 129 -2.58 -10.72 -29.65
CA LEU A 129 -1.60 -10.46 -30.70
C LEU A 129 -1.32 -11.71 -31.53
N ALA A 130 -1.11 -12.86 -30.90
CA ALA A 130 -0.89 -14.13 -31.58
C ALA A 130 -2.06 -14.51 -32.51
N LEU A 131 -3.30 -14.39 -32.03
CA LEU A 131 -4.50 -14.65 -32.83
C LEU A 131 -4.63 -13.69 -34.02
N SER A 132 -4.29 -12.41 -33.83
CA SER A 132 -4.35 -11.40 -34.89
C SER A 132 -3.24 -11.54 -35.94
N ALA A 133 -2.10 -12.14 -35.58
CA ALA A 133 -0.95 -12.32 -36.48
C ALA A 133 -1.10 -13.55 -37.39
N VAL A 134 -1.93 -14.53 -37.02
CA VAL A 134 -2.30 -15.64 -37.90
C VAL A 134 -3.34 -15.14 -38.90
N GLY A 135 -2.87 -14.75 -40.09
CA GLY A 135 -3.75 -14.34 -41.18
C GLY A 135 -4.83 -15.40 -41.47
N GLY A 136 -6.10 -14.99 -41.40
CA GLY A 136 -7.25 -15.86 -41.69
C GLY A 136 -8.04 -16.34 -40.47
N VAL A 137 -7.67 -15.98 -39.23
CA VAL A 137 -8.45 -16.30 -38.03
C VAL A 137 -9.33 -15.11 -37.63
N GLY A 138 -10.65 -15.32 -37.64
CA GLY A 138 -11.62 -14.42 -37.02
C GLY A 138 -12.01 -14.94 -35.63
N VAL A 139 -12.06 -14.06 -34.63
CA VAL A 139 -12.51 -14.39 -33.28
C VAL A 139 -13.89 -13.76 -33.07
N TRP A 140 -14.88 -14.57 -32.73
CA TRP A 140 -16.22 -14.12 -32.35
C TRP A 140 -16.60 -14.72 -31.00
N THR A 141 -17.12 -13.86 -30.12
CA THR A 141 -17.70 -14.24 -28.83
C THR A 141 -19.21 -14.00 -28.89
N TYR A 142 -19.99 -14.98 -28.46
CA TYR A 142 -21.43 -14.84 -28.26
C TYR A 142 -21.80 -15.31 -26.86
N ASP A 143 -22.66 -14.55 -26.19
CA ASP A 143 -23.22 -14.96 -24.89
C ASP A 143 -24.35 -15.95 -25.13
N VAL A 144 -24.26 -17.13 -24.52
CA VAL A 144 -25.34 -18.11 -24.54
C VAL A 144 -26.29 -17.77 -23.40
N LEU A 145 -27.39 -17.10 -23.71
CA LEU A 145 -28.50 -17.01 -22.76
C LEU A 145 -29.01 -18.44 -22.52
N SER A 146 -28.91 -18.87 -21.25
CA SER A 146 -29.46 -20.15 -20.78
C SER A 146 -30.90 -19.89 -20.33
N ASP A 147 -31.86 -20.60 -20.92
CA ASP A 147 -33.28 -20.61 -20.54
C ASP A 147 -33.50 -21.38 -19.22
#